data_AF-A0A260VL00-F1
#
_entry.id   AF-A0A260VL00-F1
#
_cell.length_a   1.000
_cell.length_b   1.000
_cell.length_c   1.000
_cell.angle_alpha   90.00
_cell.angle_beta   90.00
_cell.angle_gamma   90.00
#
_symmetry.space_group_name_H-M   'P 1'
#
loop_
_entity.id
_entity.type
_entity.pdbx_description
1 polymer ?
#
loop_
_entity_poly.entity_id
_entity_poly.type
_entity_poly.pdbx_seq_one_letter_code
_entity_poly.pdbx_strand_id
1 'polypeptide(L)'
;MEDFLRHEEGQSTIDPDHFTVPRLSFTVASLAILWCLAWLVTFQRRTNGTLYYLRILDERATDLHKKANAHSQKRSLDYRSVTSSLDLGTGRIVDLAEVVEKARADLERAAATDDQSSAFELAPNAHWPIEFAIGYQWPLPDTTMLIEFDRDQKNPSFTEPSQVSEPLEEIRSPNDRDFDTTLVHLDIHLSVGPPLSDHQVEEIDRQLFGRTADSTVLVGWGTNGPTDCAARQAVTVGKNGVCPREAAELIARTMLEALDKHPRASVAVTLNTPKSVGVLAGRYVAAYLQKPNSGEQSRHWISPWRRLHLVARNKTNFSAGTEGQAQIMRVHSSQPIEPPWWQPIPAAGVVVNLTPHDLAVYEGDQIALSAPRSSVPARIAEMRGEPGTVSLNGCATTVVDVSHLDEATGLPDPVDGNFYVVSRITAQTLRRRSDLLFPLDEVRNDDAQIIGCRALGRFRHRVGE
;
A
#
# COMPACT_ATOMS: atom_id res chain seq x y z
N MET A 1 20.34 59.30 -77.85
CA MET A 1 20.25 59.91 -76.51
C MET A 1 19.14 60.95 -76.53
N GLU A 2 17.92 60.48 -76.81
CA GLU A 2 16.63 61.19 -76.72
C GLU A 2 15.52 60.18 -77.04
N ASP A 3 15.56 59.05 -76.32
CA ASP A 3 14.41 58.13 -76.20
C ASP A 3 14.45 57.51 -74.79
N PHE A 4 14.84 58.36 -73.84
CA PHE A 4 14.66 58.14 -72.42
C PHE A 4 13.21 58.54 -72.11
N LEU A 5 12.48 57.67 -71.43
CA LEU A 5 11.17 57.89 -70.78
C LEU A 5 9.91 57.61 -71.63
N ARG A 6 9.61 56.33 -71.83
CA ARG A 6 8.23 55.85 -71.62
C ARG A 6 8.21 54.76 -70.57
N HIS A 7 7.52 55.07 -69.48
CA HIS A 7 7.16 54.16 -68.41
C HIS A 7 6.42 52.94 -68.95
N GLU A 8 6.94 51.75 -68.68
CA GLU A 8 6.09 50.59 -68.41
C GLU A 8 6.17 50.31 -66.91
N GLU A 9 5.26 50.91 -66.15
CA GLU A 9 4.78 50.30 -64.92
C GLU A 9 4.05 49.01 -65.32
N GLY A 10 4.81 47.92 -65.47
CA GLY A 10 4.25 46.58 -65.52
C GLY A 10 3.67 46.25 -64.14
N GLN A 11 2.42 46.66 -63.91
CA GLN A 11 1.58 46.04 -62.90
C GLN A 11 1.60 44.53 -63.14
N SER A 12 2.19 43.78 -62.21
CA SER A 12 1.99 42.35 -62.06
C SER A 12 0.51 42.11 -61.69
N THR A 13 -0.37 42.17 -62.69
CA THR A 13 -1.75 41.74 -62.56
C THR A 13 -1.75 40.21 -62.50
N ILE A 14 -2.02 39.67 -61.31
CA ILE A 14 -2.41 38.27 -61.15
C ILE A 14 -3.71 38.10 -61.95
N ASP A 15 -3.63 37.44 -63.10
CA ASP A 15 -4.79 37.10 -63.92
C ASP A 15 -5.68 36.07 -63.17
N PRO A 16 -6.89 36.44 -62.71
CA PRO A 16 -7.76 35.53 -61.97
C PRO A 16 -8.41 34.47 -62.85
N ASP A 17 -8.36 34.62 -64.19
CA ASP A 17 -9.08 33.75 -65.14
C ASP A 17 -8.31 32.48 -65.53
N HIS A 18 -7.13 32.25 -64.94
CA HIS A 18 -6.35 31.02 -65.11
C HIS A 18 -6.74 29.87 -64.15
N PHE A 19 -7.80 30.03 -63.36
CA PHE A 19 -8.40 28.96 -62.58
C PHE A 19 -9.61 28.37 -63.32
N THR A 20 -9.35 27.50 -64.30
CA THR A 20 -10.42 26.71 -64.93
C THR A 20 -11.22 25.98 -63.83
N VAL A 21 -12.52 26.24 -63.72
CA VAL A 21 -13.49 25.60 -62.81
C VAL A 21 -13.22 24.11 -62.49
N PRO A 22 -12.84 23.23 -63.44
CA PRO A 22 -12.49 21.83 -63.15
C PRO A 22 -11.25 21.62 -62.27
N ARG A 23 -10.28 22.55 -62.27
CA ARG A 23 -9.11 22.49 -61.38
C ARG A 23 -9.53 22.82 -59.96
N LEU A 24 -10.31 23.89 -59.75
CA LEU A 24 -10.80 24.30 -58.43
C LEU A 24 -11.64 23.20 -57.76
N SER A 25 -12.54 22.56 -58.51
CA SER A 25 -13.36 21.46 -58.01
C SER A 25 -12.52 20.23 -57.66
N PHE A 26 -11.47 19.92 -58.43
CA PHE A 26 -10.52 18.85 -58.10
C PHE A 26 -9.71 19.17 -56.84
N THR A 27 -9.26 20.42 -56.66
CA THR A 27 -8.54 20.84 -55.44
C THR A 27 -9.44 20.77 -54.22
N VAL A 28 -10.68 21.25 -54.32
CA VAL A 28 -11.67 21.18 -53.22
C VAL A 28 -12.01 19.73 -52.87
N ALA A 29 -12.22 18.87 -53.87
CA ALA A 29 -12.46 17.44 -53.63
C ALA A 29 -11.24 16.76 -52.97
N SER A 30 -10.03 17.08 -53.42
CA SER A 30 -8.78 16.54 -52.85
C SER A 30 -8.58 17.00 -51.41
N LEU A 31 -8.84 18.28 -51.10
CA LEU A 31 -8.81 18.82 -49.74
C LEU A 31 -9.87 18.18 -48.84
N ALA A 32 -11.08 17.95 -49.35
CA ALA A 32 -12.13 17.26 -48.61
C ALA A 32 -11.77 15.79 -48.31
N ILE A 33 -11.15 15.09 -49.25
CA ILE A 33 -10.64 13.71 -49.04
C ILE A 33 -9.51 13.72 -48.02
N LEU A 34 -8.53 14.61 -48.13
CA LEU A 34 -7.44 14.75 -47.16
C LEU A 34 -7.97 15.08 -45.76
N TRP A 35 -8.95 15.98 -45.67
CA TRP A 35 -9.60 16.32 -44.41
C TRP A 35 -10.37 15.12 -43.84
N CYS A 36 -11.11 14.38 -44.66
CA CYS A 36 -11.83 13.18 -44.23
C CYS A 36 -10.87 12.08 -43.75
N LEU A 37 -9.76 11.86 -44.46
CA LEU A 37 -8.71 10.93 -44.03
C LEU A 37 -8.03 11.38 -42.74
N ALA A 38 -7.68 12.66 -42.63
CA ALA A 38 -7.10 13.22 -41.41
C ALA A 38 -8.08 13.07 -40.23
N TRP A 39 -9.36 13.39 -40.44
CA TRP A 39 -10.42 13.21 -39.47
C TRP A 39 -10.55 11.74 -39.06
N LEU A 40 -10.61 10.81 -40.01
CA LEU A 40 -10.71 9.38 -39.75
C LEU A 40 -9.50 8.84 -38.99
N VAL A 41 -8.29 9.28 -39.32
CA VAL A 41 -7.05 8.94 -38.59
C VAL A 41 -7.12 9.49 -37.16
N THR A 42 -7.50 10.76 -36.98
CA THR A 42 -7.65 11.34 -35.63
C THR A 42 -8.73 10.65 -34.81
N PHE A 43 -9.83 10.25 -35.45
CA PHE A 43 -10.93 9.55 -34.82
C PHE A 43 -10.50 8.15 -34.38
N GLN A 44 -9.78 7.42 -35.23
CA GLN A 44 -9.19 6.13 -34.86
C GLN A 44 -8.17 6.27 -33.73
N ARG A 45 -7.28 7.27 -33.78
CA ARG A 45 -6.29 7.53 -32.71
C ARG A 45 -6.92 7.83 -31.36
N ARG A 46 -8.06 8.51 -31.35
CA ARG A 46 -8.81 8.83 -30.12
C ARG A 46 -9.66 7.68 -29.59
N THR A 47 -10.05 6.71 -30.43
CA THR A 47 -10.97 5.63 -30.05
C THR A 47 -10.29 4.28 -29.83
N ASN A 48 -9.16 4.05 -30.49
CA ASN A 48 -8.41 2.80 -30.48
C ASN A 48 -6.96 3.05 -30.08
N GLY A 49 -6.69 3.89 -29.08
CA GLY A 49 -5.34 4.29 -28.70
C GLY A 49 -4.44 3.15 -28.20
N THR A 50 -3.40 3.48 -27.47
CA THR A 50 -2.44 2.48 -26.95
C THR A 50 -3.01 1.80 -25.71
N LEU A 51 -3.04 0.46 -25.72
CA LEU A 51 -3.45 -0.34 -24.57
C LEU A 51 -2.23 -0.65 -23.69
N TYR A 52 -2.31 -0.21 -22.45
CA TYR A 52 -1.37 -0.46 -21.36
C TYR A 52 -1.93 -1.54 -20.46
N TYR A 53 -1.29 -2.71 -20.47
CA TYR A 53 -1.69 -3.83 -19.63
C TYR A 53 -0.71 -3.99 -18.46
N LEU A 54 -1.19 -3.72 -17.25
CA LEU A 54 -0.42 -3.91 -16.01
C LEU A 54 -0.72 -5.30 -15.46
N ARG A 55 0.25 -6.22 -15.50
CA ARG A 55 0.09 -7.59 -15.00
C ARG A 55 1.09 -7.87 -13.88
N ILE A 56 0.65 -7.72 -12.63
CA ILE A 56 1.48 -8.04 -11.46
C ILE A 56 0.75 -9.08 -10.64
N LEU A 57 1.13 -10.34 -10.86
CA LEU A 57 0.46 -11.50 -10.28
C LEU A 57 1.49 -12.41 -9.62
N ASP A 58 1.01 -13.23 -8.69
CA ASP A 58 1.74 -14.38 -8.18
C ASP A 58 2.27 -15.25 -9.35
N GLU A 59 3.50 -15.78 -9.22
CA GLU A 59 4.18 -16.64 -10.20
C GLU A 59 3.29 -17.72 -10.81
N ARG A 60 2.37 -18.27 -10.01
CA ARG A 60 1.52 -19.40 -10.40
C ARG A 60 0.08 -19.00 -10.72
N ALA A 61 -0.26 -17.71 -10.58
CA ALA A 61 -1.61 -17.24 -10.84
C ALA A 61 -1.93 -17.24 -12.35
N THR A 62 -3.08 -17.82 -12.68
CA THR A 62 -3.61 -17.77 -14.04
C THR A 62 -4.14 -16.37 -14.34
N ASP A 63 -3.78 -15.84 -15.50
CA ASP A 63 -4.36 -14.60 -16.01
C ASP A 63 -5.80 -14.84 -16.48
N LEU A 64 -6.76 -14.49 -15.61
CA LEU A 64 -8.19 -14.60 -15.87
C LEU A 64 -8.72 -13.59 -16.90
N HIS A 65 -7.93 -12.58 -17.25
CA HIS A 65 -8.29 -11.53 -18.20
C HIS A 65 -7.64 -11.73 -19.57
N LYS A 66 -6.90 -12.84 -19.78
CA LYS A 66 -6.19 -13.15 -21.03
C LYS A 66 -7.08 -13.02 -22.28
N LYS A 67 -8.35 -13.45 -22.20
CA LYS A 67 -9.31 -13.36 -23.32
C LYS A 67 -9.70 -11.91 -23.64
N ALA A 68 -10.03 -11.13 -22.61
CA ALA A 68 -10.40 -9.71 -22.75
C ALA A 68 -9.22 -8.87 -23.24
N ASN A 69 -8.03 -9.14 -22.70
CA ASN A 69 -6.79 -8.50 -23.12
C ASN A 69 -6.48 -8.79 -24.60
N ALA A 70 -6.51 -10.07 -25.01
CA ALA A 70 -6.27 -10.44 -26.40
C ALA A 70 -7.32 -9.88 -27.38
N HIS A 71 -8.56 -9.67 -26.93
CA HIS A 71 -9.58 -9.00 -27.74
C HIS A 71 -9.29 -7.50 -27.87
N SER A 72 -8.97 -6.82 -26.77
CA SER A 72 -8.69 -5.38 -26.74
C SER A 72 -7.42 -5.05 -27.52
N GLN A 73 -6.37 -5.87 -27.39
CA GLN A 73 -5.12 -5.74 -28.15
C GLN A 73 -5.34 -5.72 -29.67
N LYS A 74 -6.33 -6.48 -30.20
CA LYS A 74 -6.63 -6.48 -31.64
C LYS A 74 -7.29 -5.19 -32.12
N ARG A 75 -7.91 -4.44 -31.20
CA ARG A 75 -8.59 -3.17 -31.48
C ARG A 75 -7.62 -1.99 -31.37
N SER A 76 -6.69 -2.05 -30.41
CA SER A 76 -5.74 -0.98 -30.10
C SER A 76 -4.71 -0.76 -31.21
N LEU A 77 -4.27 0.49 -31.37
CA LEU A 77 -3.26 0.90 -32.34
C LEU A 77 -1.85 0.45 -31.94
N ASP A 78 -1.59 0.41 -30.63
CA ASP A 78 -0.36 -0.12 -30.04
C ASP A 78 -0.70 -0.86 -28.73
N TYR A 79 0.23 -1.68 -28.26
CA TYR A 79 0.10 -2.47 -27.04
C TYR A 79 1.40 -2.48 -26.25
N ARG A 80 1.30 -2.07 -24.99
CA ARG A 80 2.41 -2.04 -24.04
C ARG A 80 2.02 -2.78 -22.78
N SER A 81 2.91 -3.63 -22.26
CA SER A 81 2.62 -4.40 -21.05
C SER A 81 3.73 -4.29 -20.04
N VAL A 82 3.36 -3.99 -18.79
CA VAL A 82 4.27 -4.03 -17.64
C VAL A 82 3.92 -5.28 -16.84
N THR A 83 4.82 -6.27 -16.87
CA THR A 83 4.60 -7.55 -16.22
C THR A 83 5.61 -7.78 -15.12
N SER A 84 5.16 -8.21 -13.95
CA SER A 84 6.03 -8.65 -12.86
C SER A 84 5.42 -9.85 -12.17
N SER A 85 6.29 -10.75 -11.72
CA SER A 85 5.91 -11.93 -10.96
C SER A 85 6.10 -11.64 -9.48
N LEU A 86 5.13 -12.04 -8.66
CA LEU A 86 5.20 -11.90 -7.20
C LEU A 86 5.54 -13.24 -6.55
N ASP A 87 6.41 -13.19 -5.54
CA ASP A 87 6.48 -14.21 -4.50
C ASP A 87 5.76 -13.66 -3.27
N LEU A 88 4.59 -14.22 -2.96
CA LEU A 88 3.79 -13.80 -1.82
C LEU A 88 4.26 -14.42 -0.50
N GLY A 89 5.15 -15.43 -0.55
CA GLY A 89 5.67 -16.12 0.63
C GLY A 89 4.58 -16.61 1.60
N THR A 90 4.94 -16.71 2.88
CA THR A 90 4.04 -17.10 3.99
C THR A 90 3.99 -16.07 5.12
N GLY A 91 4.74 -14.98 4.99
CA GLY A 91 4.83 -13.93 6.00
C GLY A 91 3.53 -13.14 6.14
N ARG A 92 3.34 -12.49 7.30
CA ARG A 92 2.20 -11.59 7.54
C ARG A 92 2.26 -10.31 6.69
N ILE A 93 3.47 -9.87 6.35
CA ILE A 93 3.73 -8.77 5.42
C ILE A 93 4.41 -9.32 4.18
N VAL A 94 3.98 -8.81 3.02
CA VAL A 94 4.69 -8.94 1.76
C VAL A 94 5.16 -7.55 1.34
N ASP A 95 6.48 -7.37 1.23
CA ASP A 95 7.06 -6.09 0.79
C ASP A 95 7.11 -6.02 -0.73
N LEU A 96 6.29 -5.14 -1.29
CA LEU A 96 6.08 -4.92 -2.70
C LEU A 96 6.44 -3.48 -3.11
N ALA A 97 6.99 -2.66 -2.21
CA ALA A 97 7.25 -1.25 -2.49
C ALA A 97 8.18 -1.04 -3.71
N GLU A 98 9.24 -1.85 -3.82
CA GLU A 98 10.15 -1.80 -4.96
C GLU A 98 9.49 -2.30 -6.25
N VAL A 99 8.65 -3.33 -6.17
CA VAL A 99 7.90 -3.87 -7.32
C VAL A 99 6.93 -2.82 -7.86
N VAL A 100 6.21 -2.13 -6.98
CA VAL A 100 5.28 -1.06 -7.36
C VAL A 100 6.03 0.14 -7.96
N GLU A 101 7.14 0.57 -7.35
CA GLU A 101 7.92 1.70 -7.85
C GLU A 101 8.53 1.41 -9.23
N LYS A 102 9.03 0.19 -9.44
CA LYS A 102 9.52 -0.25 -10.75
C LYS A 102 8.39 -0.26 -11.79
N ALA A 103 7.24 -0.85 -11.44
CA ALA A 103 6.10 -0.91 -12.35
C ALA A 103 5.58 0.49 -12.72
N ARG A 104 5.52 1.40 -11.75
CA ARG A 104 5.19 2.82 -11.95
C ARG A 104 6.17 3.47 -12.93
N ALA A 105 7.48 3.32 -12.70
CA ALA A 105 8.51 3.89 -13.55
C ALA A 105 8.48 3.33 -14.99
N ASP A 106 8.19 2.03 -15.12
CA ASP A 106 8.07 1.38 -16.43
C ASP A 106 6.83 1.86 -17.19
N LEU A 107 5.69 2.01 -16.50
CA LEU A 107 4.46 2.58 -17.06
C LEU A 107 4.67 4.05 -17.48
N GLU A 108 5.31 4.86 -16.65
CA GLU A 108 5.62 6.26 -16.95
C GLU A 108 6.53 6.39 -18.16
N ARG A 109 7.60 5.57 -18.24
CA ARG A 109 8.49 5.54 -19.41
C ARG A 109 7.76 5.08 -20.67
N ALA A 110 6.87 4.10 -20.54
CA ALA A 110 6.05 3.64 -21.64
C ALA A 110 5.10 4.75 -22.12
N ALA A 111 4.46 5.49 -21.23
CA ALA A 111 3.60 6.62 -21.59
C ALA A 111 4.39 7.78 -22.23
N ALA A 112 5.56 8.11 -21.70
CA ALA A 112 6.38 9.23 -22.18
C ALA A 112 6.96 9.00 -23.59
N THR A 113 7.10 7.74 -24.00
CA THR A 113 7.61 7.35 -25.32
C THR A 113 6.50 6.99 -26.31
N ASP A 114 5.25 7.33 -25.98
CA ASP A 114 4.09 7.07 -26.81
C ASP A 114 3.59 8.33 -27.53
N ASP A 115 2.73 8.15 -28.54
CA ASP A 115 2.07 9.23 -29.24
C ASP A 115 1.05 9.91 -28.31
N GLN A 116 1.38 11.10 -27.82
CA GLN A 116 0.52 11.91 -26.94
C GLN A 116 -0.82 12.32 -27.58
N SER A 117 -0.98 12.17 -28.90
CA SER A 117 -2.25 12.40 -29.60
C SER A 117 -3.20 11.21 -29.58
N SER A 118 -2.72 10.03 -29.14
CA SER A 118 -3.51 8.81 -29.01
C SER A 118 -4.17 8.68 -27.63
N ALA A 119 -5.27 7.94 -27.55
CA ALA A 119 -5.89 7.64 -26.26
C ALA A 119 -4.99 6.70 -25.42
N PHE A 120 -4.93 6.94 -24.11
CA PHE A 120 -4.17 6.11 -23.19
C PHE A 120 -5.13 5.15 -22.47
N GLU A 121 -5.12 3.87 -22.81
CA GLU A 121 -6.04 2.87 -22.23
C GLU A 121 -5.31 2.00 -21.20
N LEU A 122 -5.60 2.13 -19.90
CA LEU A 122 -4.94 1.34 -18.85
C LEU A 122 -5.86 0.24 -18.33
N ALA A 123 -5.43 -1.02 -18.49
CA ALA A 123 -6.11 -2.20 -17.97
C ALA A 123 -5.28 -2.83 -16.83
N PRO A 124 -5.62 -2.57 -15.55
CA PRO A 124 -4.92 -3.14 -14.41
C PRO A 124 -5.26 -4.62 -14.20
N ASN A 125 -4.25 -5.40 -13.83
CA ASN A 125 -4.37 -6.78 -13.37
C ASN A 125 -3.34 -7.06 -12.27
N ALA A 126 -3.64 -6.59 -11.05
CA ALA A 126 -2.84 -6.87 -9.87
C ALA A 126 -3.71 -7.08 -8.62
N HIS A 127 -3.10 -7.14 -7.44
CA HIS A 127 -3.84 -7.03 -6.19
C HIS A 127 -4.21 -5.56 -5.93
N TRP A 128 -5.37 -5.32 -5.31
CA TRP A 128 -5.88 -3.97 -5.07
C TRP A 128 -4.87 -3.02 -4.39
N PRO A 129 -3.97 -3.44 -3.46
CA PRO A 129 -3.00 -2.53 -2.86
C PRO A 129 -2.03 -1.97 -3.90
N ILE A 130 -1.63 -2.79 -4.87
CA ILE A 130 -0.75 -2.40 -5.98
C ILE A 130 -1.49 -1.42 -6.90
N GLU A 131 -2.73 -1.74 -7.25
CA GLU A 131 -3.58 -0.92 -8.13
C GLU A 131 -3.82 0.46 -7.52
N PHE A 132 -4.19 0.50 -6.25
CA PHE A 132 -4.33 1.72 -5.46
C PHE A 132 -3.03 2.52 -5.40
N ALA A 133 -1.89 1.87 -5.15
CA ALA A 133 -0.60 2.55 -5.09
C ALA A 133 -0.16 3.12 -6.45
N ILE A 134 -0.39 2.41 -7.57
CA ILE A 134 -0.13 2.93 -8.92
C ILE A 134 -0.96 4.19 -9.16
N GLY A 135 -2.25 4.16 -8.86
CA GLY A 135 -3.12 5.33 -8.96
C GLY A 135 -2.65 6.49 -8.08
N TYR A 136 -2.23 6.21 -6.85
CA TYR A 136 -1.75 7.24 -5.94
C TYR A 136 -0.44 7.90 -6.41
N GLN A 137 0.54 7.09 -6.83
CA GLN A 137 1.91 7.55 -7.06
C GLN A 137 2.11 8.13 -8.46
N TRP A 138 1.30 7.70 -9.44
CA TRP A 138 1.46 8.12 -10.82
C TRP A 138 0.42 9.17 -11.23
N PRO A 139 0.85 10.40 -11.61
CA PRO A 139 0.01 11.32 -12.38
C PRO A 139 -0.22 10.74 -13.78
N LEU A 140 -1.25 9.90 -13.91
CA LEU A 140 -1.69 9.34 -15.19
C LEU A 140 -1.91 10.45 -16.22
N PRO A 141 -1.60 10.22 -17.52
CA PRO A 141 -1.91 11.16 -18.58
C PRO A 141 -3.39 11.60 -18.57
N ASP A 142 -3.66 12.85 -18.94
CA ASP A 142 -5.01 13.45 -18.86
C ASP A 142 -6.08 12.69 -19.68
N THR A 143 -5.67 12.05 -20.77
CA THR A 143 -6.53 11.27 -21.66
C THR A 143 -6.70 9.81 -21.22
N THR A 144 -6.21 9.45 -20.03
CA THR A 144 -6.20 8.06 -19.58
C THR A 144 -7.60 7.55 -19.26
N MET A 145 -7.98 6.48 -19.94
CA MET A 145 -9.18 5.69 -19.71
C MET A 145 -8.80 4.38 -19.00
N LEU A 146 -9.37 4.15 -17.81
CA LEU A 146 -9.22 2.90 -17.06
C LEU A 146 -10.20 1.87 -17.60
N ILE A 147 -9.70 0.69 -17.96
CA ILE A 147 -10.50 -0.40 -18.51
C ILE A 147 -10.65 -1.50 -17.47
N GLU A 148 -11.89 -1.85 -17.14
CA GLU A 148 -12.18 -3.03 -16.33
C GLU A 148 -12.44 -4.23 -17.23
N PHE A 149 -11.62 -5.27 -17.10
CA PHE A 149 -11.90 -6.56 -17.73
C PHE A 149 -12.71 -7.45 -16.80
N ASP A 150 -13.76 -8.06 -17.34
CA ASP A 150 -14.45 -9.13 -16.64
C ASP A 150 -13.74 -10.47 -16.89
N ARG A 151 -13.86 -11.38 -15.94
CA ARG A 151 -13.31 -12.73 -16.02
C ARG A 151 -13.92 -13.48 -17.21
N ASP A 152 -13.06 -14.10 -18.02
CA ASP A 152 -13.46 -14.97 -19.13
C ASP A 152 -14.33 -14.33 -20.23
N GLN A 153 -14.65 -13.04 -20.13
CA GLN A 153 -15.39 -12.29 -21.14
C GLN A 153 -14.44 -11.72 -22.21
N LYS A 154 -14.97 -11.43 -23.39
CA LYS A 154 -14.21 -10.78 -24.47
C LYS A 154 -14.21 -9.26 -24.35
N ASN A 155 -15.33 -8.69 -23.93
CA ASN A 155 -15.50 -7.25 -23.87
C ASN A 155 -15.19 -6.73 -22.47
N PRO A 156 -14.67 -5.50 -22.34
CA PRO A 156 -14.59 -4.81 -21.05
C PRO A 156 -15.95 -4.73 -20.36
N SER A 157 -15.95 -4.82 -19.03
CA SER A 157 -17.13 -4.59 -18.20
C SER A 157 -17.57 -3.12 -18.27
N PHE A 158 -16.60 -2.22 -18.11
CA PHE A 158 -16.77 -0.78 -18.25
C PHE A 158 -15.42 -0.10 -18.52
N THR A 159 -15.50 1.21 -18.80
CA THR A 159 -14.34 2.08 -18.96
C THR A 159 -14.65 3.40 -18.25
N GLU A 160 -13.70 3.93 -17.48
CA GLU A 160 -13.86 5.17 -16.71
C GLU A 160 -12.65 6.09 -16.91
N PRO A 161 -12.81 7.41 -17.09
CA PRO A 161 -11.70 8.35 -17.06
C PRO A 161 -10.94 8.30 -15.73
N SER A 162 -9.62 8.36 -15.78
CA SER A 162 -8.78 8.38 -14.57
C SER A 162 -8.65 9.74 -13.89
N GLN A 163 -9.10 10.81 -14.58
CA GLN A 163 -8.96 12.17 -14.11
C GLN A 163 -10.03 12.52 -13.07
N VAL A 164 -9.58 13.13 -11.98
CA VAL A 164 -10.43 13.56 -10.86
C VAL A 164 -10.83 15.00 -11.11
N SER A 165 -11.96 15.20 -11.79
CA SER A 165 -12.48 16.54 -12.10
C SER A 165 -13.03 17.27 -10.88
N GLU A 166 -13.64 16.53 -9.95
CA GLU A 166 -14.22 17.05 -8.71
C GLU A 166 -13.50 16.41 -7.52
N PRO A 167 -12.55 17.10 -6.90
CA PRO A 167 -11.78 16.50 -5.82
C PRO A 167 -12.60 16.50 -4.53
N LEU A 168 -12.55 15.39 -3.78
CA LEU A 168 -13.30 15.14 -2.53
C LEU A 168 -13.50 16.40 -1.68
N GLU A 169 -14.74 16.64 -1.24
CA GLU A 169 -15.06 17.69 -0.27
C GLU A 169 -14.14 17.60 0.97
N GLU A 170 -13.99 18.73 1.65
CA GLU A 170 -13.11 18.81 2.82
C GLU A 170 -13.55 17.83 3.90
N ILE A 171 -12.66 16.93 4.28
CA ILE A 171 -12.91 15.94 5.33
C ILE A 171 -12.71 16.63 6.67
N ARG A 172 -13.82 16.96 7.34
CA ARG A 172 -13.85 17.71 8.60
C ARG A 172 -14.25 16.80 9.76
N SER A 173 -13.36 16.58 10.71
CA SER A 173 -13.73 16.06 12.04
C SER A 173 -12.89 16.60 13.21
N PRO A 174 -12.47 17.89 13.27
CA PRO A 174 -11.55 18.34 14.31
C PRO A 174 -12.10 18.26 15.74
N ASN A 175 -13.42 18.37 15.94
CA ASN A 175 -14.06 18.38 17.27
C ASN A 175 -14.51 17.00 17.78
N ASP A 176 -14.40 15.95 16.96
CA ASP A 176 -14.85 14.57 17.28
C ASP A 176 -13.73 13.54 17.03
N ARG A 177 -12.47 13.97 17.20
CA ARG A 177 -11.31 13.10 17.05
C ARG A 177 -11.19 12.19 18.27
N ASP A 178 -10.94 10.92 17.98
CA ASP A 178 -10.72 9.88 18.97
C ASP A 178 -9.22 9.52 19.01
N PHE A 179 -8.62 9.78 20.17
CA PHE A 179 -7.20 9.52 20.44
C PHE A 179 -6.95 8.21 21.19
N ASP A 180 -8.02 7.54 21.63
CA ASP A 180 -7.94 6.31 22.43
C ASP A 180 -7.96 5.09 21.50
N THR A 181 -8.64 5.19 20.36
CA THR A 181 -8.57 4.19 19.30
C THR A 181 -7.16 4.10 18.70
N THR A 182 -6.63 2.88 18.66
CA THR A 182 -5.27 2.56 18.22
C THR A 182 -5.24 1.61 17.02
N LEU A 183 -6.32 0.88 16.74
CA LEU A 183 -6.51 0.08 15.53
C LEU A 183 -7.93 0.23 15.01
N VAL A 184 -8.06 0.66 13.76
CA VAL A 184 -9.32 0.71 13.01
C VAL A 184 -9.24 -0.25 11.84
N HIS A 185 -10.27 -1.06 11.63
CA HIS A 185 -10.42 -1.88 10.44
C HIS A 185 -11.50 -1.29 9.52
N LEU A 186 -11.15 -1.01 8.27
CA LEU A 186 -12.08 -0.62 7.22
C LEU A 186 -12.31 -1.81 6.30
N ASP A 187 -13.48 -2.45 6.37
CA ASP A 187 -13.87 -3.51 5.44
C ASP A 187 -14.76 -2.93 4.36
N ILE A 188 -14.21 -2.74 3.17
CA ILE A 188 -14.88 -2.07 2.04
C ILE A 188 -15.21 -3.09 0.97
N HIS A 189 -16.50 -3.34 0.76
CA HIS A 189 -16.98 -4.36 -0.16
C HIS A 189 -17.86 -3.78 -1.26
N LEU A 190 -17.30 -3.67 -2.46
CA LEU A 190 -17.91 -3.10 -3.66
C LEU A 190 -17.79 -4.10 -4.82
N SER A 191 -18.23 -5.34 -4.58
CA SER A 191 -18.22 -6.41 -5.58
C SER A 191 -19.39 -7.39 -5.41
N VAL A 192 -19.62 -8.20 -6.45
CA VAL A 192 -20.71 -9.19 -6.52
C VAL A 192 -20.56 -10.39 -5.57
N GLY A 193 -19.39 -10.56 -4.93
CA GLY A 193 -19.18 -11.63 -3.96
C GLY A 193 -19.86 -11.36 -2.62
N PRO A 194 -19.96 -12.35 -1.72
CA PRO A 194 -20.34 -12.07 -0.34
C PRO A 194 -19.24 -11.25 0.36
N PRO A 195 -19.59 -10.26 1.20
CA PRO A 195 -18.63 -9.59 2.07
C PRO A 195 -18.10 -10.55 3.15
N LEU A 196 -17.01 -10.15 3.81
CA LEU A 196 -16.47 -10.92 4.93
C LEU A 196 -17.44 -10.90 6.12
N SER A 197 -17.54 -12.01 6.85
CA SER A 197 -18.26 -12.05 8.13
C SER A 197 -17.45 -11.36 9.24
N ASP A 198 -18.10 -10.94 10.34
CA ASP A 198 -17.41 -10.28 11.47
C ASP A 198 -16.28 -11.16 11.99
N HIS A 199 -16.56 -12.45 12.16
CA HIS A 199 -15.57 -13.43 12.57
C HIS A 199 -14.37 -13.51 11.62
N GLN A 200 -14.58 -13.38 10.30
CA GLN A 200 -13.47 -13.39 9.35
C GLN A 200 -12.62 -12.13 9.47
N VAL A 201 -13.24 -10.96 9.68
CA VAL A 201 -12.54 -9.70 9.89
C VAL A 201 -11.73 -9.74 11.20
N GLU A 202 -12.33 -10.19 12.29
CA GLU A 202 -11.64 -10.36 13.57
C GLU A 202 -10.47 -11.34 13.50
N GLU A 203 -10.62 -12.44 12.76
CA GLU A 203 -9.53 -13.42 12.57
C GLU A 203 -8.38 -12.81 11.77
N ILE A 204 -8.68 -12.02 10.74
CA ILE A 204 -7.67 -11.26 9.99
C ILE A 204 -6.94 -10.31 10.94
N ASP A 205 -7.66 -9.62 11.82
CA ASP A 205 -7.06 -8.69 12.77
C ASP A 205 -6.14 -9.40 13.76
N ARG A 206 -6.62 -10.49 14.38
CA ARG A 206 -5.81 -11.31 15.30
C ARG A 206 -4.57 -11.84 14.60
N GLN A 207 -4.70 -12.34 13.38
CA GLN A 207 -3.60 -12.87 12.60
C GLN A 207 -2.54 -11.80 12.27
N LEU A 208 -2.96 -10.63 11.81
CA LEU A 208 -2.05 -9.60 11.29
C LEU A 208 -1.52 -8.66 12.37
N PHE A 209 -2.35 -8.34 13.36
CA PHE A 209 -2.09 -7.32 14.39
C PHE A 209 -2.02 -7.89 15.81
N GLY A 210 -2.34 -9.18 16.02
CA GLY A 210 -2.28 -9.83 17.33
C GLY A 210 -3.44 -9.49 18.27
N ARG A 211 -4.47 -8.81 17.76
CA ARG A 211 -5.68 -8.39 18.48
C ARG A 211 -6.78 -8.05 17.49
N THR A 212 -8.02 -7.94 17.94
CA THR A 212 -9.12 -7.36 17.15
C THR A 212 -8.97 -5.83 17.06
N ALA A 213 -9.53 -5.21 16.02
CA ALA A 213 -9.62 -3.76 15.94
C ALA A 213 -10.45 -3.17 17.10
N ASP A 214 -10.10 -1.96 17.53
CA ASP A 214 -10.87 -1.21 18.52
C ASP A 214 -12.20 -0.70 17.89
N SER A 215 -12.17 -0.47 16.58
CA SER A 215 -13.33 -0.08 15.76
C SER A 215 -13.25 -0.74 14.39
N THR A 216 -14.37 -1.33 13.95
CA THR A 216 -14.52 -1.89 12.60
C THR A 216 -15.61 -1.11 11.88
N VAL A 217 -15.27 -0.57 10.72
CA VAL A 217 -16.18 0.14 9.83
C VAL A 217 -16.41 -0.71 8.60
N LEU A 218 -17.67 -1.12 8.38
CA LEU A 218 -18.07 -1.89 7.23
C LEU A 218 -18.75 -0.98 6.21
N VAL A 219 -18.14 -0.85 5.04
CA VAL A 219 -18.62 0.02 3.97
C VAL A 219 -19.06 -0.81 2.77
N GLY A 220 -20.29 -0.54 2.32
CA GLY A 220 -20.86 -1.11 1.11
C GLY A 220 -21.87 -0.14 0.50
N TRP A 221 -22.82 -0.67 -0.27
CA TRP A 221 -23.79 0.14 -1.01
C TRP A 221 -25.21 -0.44 -0.91
N GLY A 222 -26.16 0.39 -0.49
CA GLY A 222 -27.58 0.06 -0.43
C GLY A 222 -28.38 0.68 -1.56
N THR A 223 -29.71 0.57 -1.52
CA THR A 223 -30.61 1.10 -2.56
C THR A 223 -30.55 2.61 -2.73
N ASN A 224 -30.14 3.36 -1.69
CA ASN A 224 -30.17 4.82 -1.64
C ASN A 224 -28.76 5.46 -1.53
N GLY A 225 -27.69 4.70 -1.82
CA GLY A 225 -26.31 5.19 -1.74
C GLY A 225 -25.42 4.38 -0.79
N PRO A 226 -24.26 4.93 -0.38
CA PRO A 226 -23.40 4.31 0.62
C PRO A 226 -24.17 4.04 1.91
N THR A 227 -24.00 2.86 2.46
CA THR A 227 -24.63 2.50 3.73
C THR A 227 -23.57 2.05 4.72
N ASP A 228 -23.73 2.49 5.97
CA ASP A 228 -23.08 1.85 7.11
C ASP A 228 -23.74 0.47 7.24
N CYS A 229 -23.04 -0.57 6.76
CA CYS A 229 -23.66 -1.79 6.27
C CYS A 229 -24.08 -2.76 7.39
N ALA A 230 -25.04 -2.36 8.23
CA ALA A 230 -25.73 -3.28 9.14
C ALA A 230 -26.33 -4.48 8.39
N ALA A 231 -26.61 -4.34 7.08
CA ALA A 231 -26.92 -5.43 6.16
C ALA A 231 -25.82 -5.57 5.09
N ARG A 232 -24.91 -6.53 5.29
CA ARG A 232 -23.88 -7.02 4.36
C ARG A 232 -24.46 -7.41 2.98
N GLN A 233 -24.58 -6.47 2.04
CA GLN A 233 -25.11 -6.75 0.71
C GLN A 233 -24.01 -6.70 -0.35
N ALA A 234 -24.08 -7.65 -1.30
CA ALA A 234 -23.23 -7.66 -2.48
C ALA A 234 -23.65 -6.56 -3.45
N VAL A 235 -22.68 -5.90 -4.07
CA VAL A 235 -22.91 -4.71 -4.89
C VAL A 235 -22.17 -4.84 -6.20
N THR A 236 -22.84 -4.52 -7.31
CA THR A 236 -22.17 -4.45 -8.62
C THR A 236 -21.66 -3.02 -8.84
N VAL A 237 -20.47 -2.87 -9.42
CA VAL A 237 -19.94 -1.58 -9.89
C VAL A 237 -19.92 -1.60 -11.42
N GLY A 238 -20.37 -0.51 -12.05
CA GLY A 238 -20.50 -0.38 -13.50
C GLY A 238 -21.96 -0.41 -13.99
N LYS A 239 -22.19 -1.03 -15.15
CA LYS A 239 -23.40 -0.84 -16.00
C LYS A 239 -24.76 -0.95 -15.29
N ASN A 240 -24.88 -1.77 -14.25
CA ASN A 240 -26.13 -2.04 -13.55
C ASN A 240 -26.01 -1.83 -12.03
N GLY A 241 -25.05 -1.01 -11.58
CA GLY A 241 -24.84 -0.78 -10.16
C GLY A 241 -24.19 0.57 -9.89
N VAL A 242 -23.28 0.62 -8.94
CA VAL A 242 -22.61 1.87 -8.51
C VAL A 242 -21.74 2.40 -9.65
N CYS A 243 -21.76 3.72 -9.84
CA CYS A 243 -20.83 4.35 -10.78
C CYS A 243 -19.37 4.08 -10.33
N PRO A 244 -18.46 3.66 -11.22
CA PRO A 244 -17.05 3.41 -10.86
C PRO A 244 -16.39 4.60 -10.15
N ARG A 245 -16.76 5.82 -10.54
CA ARG A 245 -16.32 7.05 -9.91
C ARG A 245 -16.79 7.18 -8.46
N GLU A 246 -18.09 7.04 -8.23
CA GLU A 246 -18.68 7.13 -6.89
C GLU A 246 -18.12 6.05 -5.96
N ALA A 247 -17.88 4.85 -6.48
CA ALA A 247 -17.21 3.77 -5.75
C ALA A 247 -15.78 4.16 -5.34
N ALA A 248 -14.99 4.74 -6.24
CA ALA A 248 -13.64 5.21 -5.95
C ALA A 248 -13.61 6.37 -4.93
N GLU A 249 -14.55 7.30 -5.04
CA GLU A 249 -14.74 8.40 -4.09
C GLU A 249 -15.06 7.88 -2.70
N LEU A 250 -15.98 6.92 -2.59
CA LEU A 250 -16.33 6.29 -1.32
C LEU A 250 -15.10 5.65 -0.67
N ILE A 251 -14.33 4.83 -1.40
CA ILE A 251 -13.10 4.20 -0.89
C ILE A 251 -12.13 5.26 -0.35
N ALA A 252 -11.81 6.27 -1.17
CA ALA A 252 -10.85 7.31 -0.81
C ALA A 252 -11.31 8.13 0.40
N ARG A 253 -12.59 8.50 0.42
CA ARG A 253 -13.22 9.23 1.52
C ARG A 253 -13.15 8.45 2.82
N THR A 254 -13.59 7.19 2.84
CA THR A 254 -13.58 6.34 4.04
C THR A 254 -12.18 6.21 4.62
N MET A 255 -11.17 5.97 3.77
CA MET A 255 -9.77 5.87 4.22
C MET A 255 -9.28 7.18 4.85
N LEU A 256 -9.55 8.31 4.21
CA LEU A 256 -9.10 9.62 4.68
C LEU A 256 -9.85 10.10 5.93
N GLU A 257 -11.15 9.82 6.04
CA GLU A 257 -11.98 10.10 7.22
C GLU A 257 -11.48 9.30 8.43
N ALA A 258 -11.20 8.00 8.28
CA ALA A 258 -10.65 7.20 9.37
C ALA A 258 -9.28 7.71 9.83
N LEU A 259 -8.43 8.12 8.88
CA LEU A 259 -7.12 8.71 9.18
C LEU A 259 -7.22 10.05 9.92
N ASP A 260 -8.21 10.90 9.61
CA ASP A 260 -8.41 12.18 10.32
C ASP A 260 -9.08 11.98 11.69
N LYS A 261 -10.12 11.14 11.76
CA LYS A 261 -10.90 10.87 12.97
C LYS A 261 -10.08 10.16 14.05
N HIS A 262 -9.15 9.27 13.66
CA HIS A 262 -8.33 8.49 14.58
C HIS A 262 -6.83 8.79 14.40
N PRO A 263 -6.29 9.89 14.97
CA PRO A 263 -4.94 10.36 14.70
C PRO A 263 -3.82 9.39 15.13
N ARG A 264 -4.09 8.57 16.15
CA ARG A 264 -3.12 7.60 16.70
C ARG A 264 -3.31 6.19 16.19
N ALA A 265 -4.38 5.91 15.44
CA ALA A 265 -4.69 4.57 15.00
C ALA A 265 -3.87 4.14 13.78
N SER A 266 -3.49 2.87 13.77
CA SER A 266 -3.27 2.13 12.53
C SER A 266 -4.61 1.88 11.87
N VAL A 267 -4.69 2.07 10.55
CA VAL A 267 -5.90 1.88 9.75
C VAL A 267 -5.65 0.69 8.83
N ALA A 268 -6.20 -0.46 9.19
CA ALA A 268 -6.23 -1.65 8.35
C ALA A 268 -7.36 -1.51 7.34
N VAL A 269 -7.13 -1.91 6.09
CA VAL A 269 -8.13 -1.82 5.03
C VAL A 269 -8.20 -3.15 4.32
N THR A 270 -9.36 -3.79 4.30
CA THR A 270 -9.70 -4.83 3.33
C THR A 270 -10.58 -4.22 2.25
N LEU A 271 -10.23 -4.46 0.99
CA LEU A 271 -10.96 -3.93 -0.14
C LEU A 271 -11.28 -5.03 -1.14
N ASN A 272 -12.53 -5.08 -1.57
CA ASN A 272 -12.99 -5.93 -2.65
C ASN A 272 -13.77 -5.11 -3.67
N THR A 273 -13.11 -4.76 -4.77
CA THR A 273 -13.61 -3.81 -5.78
C THR A 273 -13.04 -4.16 -7.16
N PRO A 274 -13.63 -3.70 -8.28
CA PRO A 274 -13.01 -3.83 -9.59
C PRO A 274 -11.62 -3.19 -9.64
N LYS A 275 -10.73 -3.74 -10.45
CA LYS A 275 -9.29 -3.40 -10.45
C LYS A 275 -9.04 -1.94 -10.84
N SER A 276 -9.77 -1.48 -11.85
CA SER A 276 -9.78 -0.08 -12.31
C SER A 276 -10.26 0.89 -11.23
N VAL A 277 -11.22 0.50 -10.39
CA VAL A 277 -11.73 1.33 -9.28
C VAL A 277 -10.66 1.48 -8.20
N GLY A 278 -9.86 0.43 -7.93
CA GLY A 278 -8.71 0.52 -7.05
C GLY A 278 -7.70 1.59 -7.49
N VAL A 279 -7.36 1.62 -8.79
CA VAL A 279 -6.50 2.67 -9.37
C VAL A 279 -7.13 4.06 -9.20
N LEU A 280 -8.42 4.20 -9.52
CA LEU A 280 -9.11 5.48 -9.42
C LEU A 280 -9.19 5.98 -7.97
N ALA A 281 -9.41 5.09 -6.99
CA ALA A 281 -9.39 5.45 -5.57
C ALA A 281 -8.03 6.01 -5.15
N GLY A 282 -6.93 5.42 -5.64
CA GLY A 282 -5.59 5.97 -5.47
C GLY A 282 -5.44 7.39 -6.01
N ARG A 283 -6.00 7.67 -7.20
CA ARG A 283 -6.04 9.01 -7.81
C ARG A 283 -6.80 10.01 -6.95
N TYR A 284 -7.95 9.63 -6.39
CA TYR A 284 -8.73 10.48 -5.49
C TYR A 284 -7.97 10.85 -4.22
N VAL A 285 -7.28 9.89 -3.60
CA VAL A 285 -6.44 10.17 -2.43
C VAL A 285 -5.30 11.11 -2.80
N ALA A 286 -4.62 10.88 -3.93
CA ALA A 286 -3.55 11.77 -4.39
C ALA A 286 -4.05 13.19 -4.68
N ALA A 287 -5.17 13.33 -5.38
CA ALA A 287 -5.79 14.62 -5.71
C ALA A 287 -6.22 15.38 -4.43
N TYR A 288 -6.80 14.69 -3.45
CA TYR A 288 -7.10 15.29 -2.15
C TYR A 288 -5.84 15.81 -1.48
N LEU A 289 -4.75 15.05 -1.52
CA LEU A 289 -3.50 15.44 -0.86
C LEU A 289 -2.83 16.68 -1.46
N GLN A 290 -3.03 16.94 -2.75
CA GLN A 290 -2.48 18.08 -3.47
C GLN A 290 -3.18 19.42 -3.18
N LYS A 291 -4.37 19.41 -2.56
CA LYS A 291 -5.07 20.66 -2.16
C LYS A 291 -4.19 21.49 -1.20
N PRO A 292 -4.02 22.81 -1.42
CA PRO A 292 -3.25 23.67 -0.54
C PRO A 292 -3.82 23.65 0.89
N ASN A 293 -2.96 23.49 1.89
CA ASN A 293 -3.37 23.65 3.29
C ASN A 293 -3.75 25.11 3.52
N SER A 294 -5.01 25.39 3.86
CA SER A 294 -5.56 26.74 4.09
C SER A 294 -5.05 27.44 5.37
N GLY A 295 -3.90 27.03 5.91
CA GLY A 295 -3.22 27.69 7.03
C GLY A 295 -3.82 27.45 8.42
N GLU A 296 -5.10 27.09 8.53
CA GLU A 296 -5.78 26.89 9.83
C GLU A 296 -5.85 25.42 10.28
N GLN A 297 -5.62 24.46 9.37
CA GLN A 297 -5.82 23.04 9.62
C GLN A 297 -4.64 22.21 9.09
N SER A 298 -3.62 22.02 9.92
CA SER A 298 -2.61 21.02 9.63
C SER A 298 -3.26 19.64 9.69
N ARG A 299 -3.24 18.89 8.58
CA ARG A 299 -3.36 17.42 8.65
C ARG A 299 -2.37 16.93 9.72
N HIS A 300 -2.85 16.25 10.75
CA HIS A 300 -1.99 15.83 11.88
C HIS A 300 -1.05 14.67 11.50
N TRP A 301 -1.12 14.22 10.25
CA TRP A 301 -0.30 13.17 9.69
C TRP A 301 0.48 13.69 8.48
N ILE A 302 1.76 13.35 8.42
CA ILE A 302 2.69 13.76 7.36
C ILE A 302 2.41 13.00 6.05
N SER A 303 1.95 11.76 6.16
CA SER A 303 1.65 10.88 5.02
C SER A 303 0.64 9.81 5.46
N PRO A 304 -0.38 9.49 4.64
CA PRO A 304 -1.37 8.48 5.02
C PRO A 304 -0.74 7.09 5.11
N TRP A 305 0.29 6.83 4.28
CA TRP A 305 1.04 5.59 4.22
C TRP A 305 1.68 5.17 5.54
N ARG A 306 1.98 6.10 6.46
CA ARG A 306 2.57 5.73 7.76
C ARG A 306 1.62 4.96 8.67
N ARG A 307 0.32 5.02 8.41
CA ARG A 307 -0.72 4.41 9.24
C ARG A 307 -1.65 3.47 8.46
N LEU A 308 -1.63 3.52 7.13
CA LEU A 308 -2.41 2.62 6.28
C LEU A 308 -1.74 1.24 6.13
N HIS A 309 -2.46 0.20 6.50
CA HIS A 309 -2.12 -1.19 6.28
C HIS A 309 -3.09 -1.78 5.27
N LEU A 310 -2.63 -1.99 4.02
CA LEU A 310 -3.48 -2.48 2.94
C LEU A 310 -3.49 -4.01 2.97
N VAL A 311 -4.62 -4.59 3.35
CA VAL A 311 -4.78 -6.03 3.56
C VAL A 311 -5.39 -6.66 2.32
N ALA A 312 -4.74 -7.70 1.81
CA ALA A 312 -5.24 -8.53 0.73
C ALA A 312 -5.30 -9.99 1.15
N ARG A 313 -6.38 -10.67 0.76
CA ARG A 313 -6.48 -12.12 0.91
C ARG A 313 -5.87 -12.82 -0.28
N ASN A 314 -5.02 -13.78 -0.01
CA ASN A 314 -4.41 -14.61 -1.02
C ASN A 314 -5.45 -15.59 -1.58
N LYS A 315 -5.72 -15.53 -2.88
CA LYS A 315 -6.65 -16.44 -3.56
C LYS A 315 -5.92 -17.47 -4.45
N THR A 316 -4.58 -17.47 -4.47
CA THR A 316 -3.80 -18.18 -5.50
C THR A 316 -2.52 -18.87 -5.00
N ASN A 317 -2.14 -18.77 -3.73
CA ASN A 317 -0.93 -19.42 -3.20
C ASN A 317 -1.15 -20.91 -2.91
N PHE A 318 -1.24 -21.69 -4.00
CA PHE A 318 -1.44 -23.14 -3.96
C PHE A 318 -0.22 -23.92 -3.44
N SER A 319 0.98 -23.32 -3.42
CA SER A 319 2.24 -24.00 -3.04
C SER A 319 2.47 -24.10 -1.53
N ALA A 320 2.05 -23.07 -0.78
CA ALA A 320 2.37 -22.94 0.63
C ALA A 320 1.25 -23.47 1.56
N GLY A 321 0.12 -23.91 1.01
CA GLY A 321 -1.05 -24.33 1.80
C GLY A 321 -1.79 -23.18 2.50
N THR A 322 -1.55 -21.93 2.08
CA THR A 322 -2.06 -20.70 2.71
C THR A 322 -3.22 -20.06 1.94
N GLU A 323 -3.93 -20.85 1.12
CA GLU A 323 -5.08 -20.36 0.36
C GLU A 323 -6.11 -19.70 1.30
N GLY A 324 -6.45 -18.45 1.04
CA GLY A 324 -7.36 -17.65 1.86
C GLY A 324 -6.71 -16.85 3.00
N GLN A 325 -5.39 -16.98 3.22
CA GLN A 325 -4.65 -16.21 4.23
C GLN A 325 -4.65 -14.71 3.88
N ALA A 326 -4.86 -13.86 4.89
CA ALA A 326 -4.70 -12.42 4.75
C ALA A 326 -3.24 -12.01 4.97
N GLN A 327 -2.76 -11.06 4.18
CA GLN A 327 -1.43 -10.47 4.30
C GLN A 327 -1.54 -8.95 4.15
N ILE A 328 -0.70 -8.22 4.87
CA ILE A 328 -0.49 -6.80 4.63
C ILE A 328 0.47 -6.68 3.43
N MET A 329 0.03 -6.00 2.38
CA MET A 329 0.86 -5.70 1.23
C MET A 329 1.44 -4.30 1.37
N ARG A 330 2.73 -4.24 1.64
CA ARG A 330 3.47 -2.97 1.68
C ARG A 330 3.80 -2.56 0.26
N VAL A 331 3.21 -1.47 -0.21
CA VAL A 331 3.29 -0.97 -1.60
C VAL A 331 3.88 0.44 -1.70
N HIS A 332 4.24 1.04 -0.56
CA HIS A 332 4.85 2.36 -0.49
C HIS A 332 5.96 2.40 0.56
N SER A 333 7.07 3.09 0.28
CA SER A 333 8.25 3.12 1.15
C SER A 333 7.98 3.67 2.56
N SER A 334 7.08 4.66 2.66
CA SER A 334 6.61 5.21 3.95
C SER A 334 5.72 4.28 4.77
N GLN A 335 5.25 3.15 4.23
CA GLN A 335 4.53 2.16 5.02
C GLN A 335 5.49 1.42 5.96
N PRO A 336 5.04 1.07 7.17
CA PRO A 336 5.83 0.25 8.08
C PRO A 336 6.24 -1.08 7.43
N ILE A 337 7.51 -1.48 7.61
CA ILE A 337 8.05 -2.77 7.14
C ILE A 337 7.64 -3.92 8.09
N GLU A 338 7.12 -3.58 9.28
CA GLU A 338 6.56 -4.52 10.27
C GLU A 338 5.23 -3.96 10.81
N PRO A 339 4.17 -4.78 11.02
CA PRO A 339 2.90 -4.30 11.54
C PRO A 339 3.11 -3.82 12.98
N PRO A 340 2.28 -2.90 13.48
CA PRO A 340 2.64 -2.02 14.59
C PRO A 340 3.09 -2.79 15.83
N TRP A 341 4.39 -2.79 16.10
CA TRP A 341 4.92 -2.99 17.45
C TRP A 341 4.57 -1.78 18.30
N TRP A 342 3.33 -1.75 18.72
CA TRP A 342 3.07 -1.50 20.12
C TRP A 342 1.87 -2.36 20.48
N GLN A 343 2.12 -3.54 21.04
CA GLN A 343 1.29 -3.90 22.16
C GLN A 343 1.56 -2.80 23.19
N PRO A 344 0.57 -1.95 23.56
CA PRO A 344 0.61 -1.40 24.91
C PRO A 344 0.90 -2.58 25.81
N ILE A 345 1.76 -2.42 26.83
CA ILE A 345 1.69 -3.38 27.92
C ILE A 345 0.21 -3.35 28.31
N PRO A 346 -0.54 -4.47 28.14
CA PRO A 346 -1.95 -4.47 28.44
C PRO A 346 -2.08 -3.98 29.88
N ALA A 347 -3.16 -3.24 30.18
CA ALA A 347 -3.34 -2.65 31.51
C ALA A 347 -3.19 -3.69 32.63
N ALA A 348 -3.40 -4.97 32.31
CA ALA A 348 -3.03 -6.12 33.14
C ALA A 348 -2.35 -7.22 32.31
N GLY A 349 -1.41 -7.92 32.95
CA GLY A 349 -0.75 -9.12 32.43
C GLY A 349 -0.06 -9.88 33.55
N VAL A 350 0.38 -11.11 33.28
CA VAL A 350 1.07 -11.97 34.25
C VAL A 350 2.57 -11.91 33.99
N VAL A 351 3.35 -11.54 35.01
CA VAL A 351 4.81 -11.55 34.93
C VAL A 351 5.34 -12.91 35.39
N VAL A 352 6.12 -13.56 34.54
CA VAL A 352 6.82 -14.83 34.84
C VAL A 352 8.32 -14.55 34.85
N ASN A 353 8.93 -14.67 36.03
CA ASN A 353 10.36 -14.47 36.16
C ASN A 353 11.14 -15.73 35.73
N LEU A 354 11.89 -15.60 34.63
CA LEU A 354 12.76 -16.65 34.10
C LEU A 354 14.25 -16.37 34.37
N THR A 355 14.55 -15.49 35.33
CA THR A 355 15.92 -15.21 35.78
C THR A 355 16.29 -16.10 36.99
N PRO A 356 17.59 -16.30 37.28
CA PRO A 356 18.04 -17.09 38.43
C PRO A 356 17.91 -16.38 39.79
N HIS A 357 17.49 -15.11 39.80
CA HIS A 357 17.34 -14.28 40.98
C HIS A 357 15.88 -13.89 41.19
N ASP A 358 15.49 -13.65 42.44
CA ASP A 358 14.14 -13.16 42.72
C ASP A 358 13.98 -11.76 42.09
N LEU A 359 12.83 -11.53 41.49
CA LEU A 359 12.49 -10.24 40.90
C LEU A 359 11.78 -9.41 41.96
N ALA A 360 12.28 -8.20 42.20
CA ALA A 360 11.63 -7.16 42.99
C ALA A 360 11.70 -5.84 42.23
N VAL A 361 10.54 -5.28 41.88
CA VAL A 361 10.42 -3.97 41.23
C VAL A 361 9.93 -2.96 42.26
N TYR A 362 10.69 -1.88 42.44
CA TYR A 362 10.45 -0.87 43.47
C TYR A 362 9.79 0.40 42.92
N GLU A 363 8.75 0.85 43.62
CA GLU A 363 8.15 2.18 43.49
C GLU A 363 8.41 2.97 44.78
N GLY A 364 9.29 3.98 44.72
CA GLY A 364 9.84 4.58 45.95
C GLY A 364 10.52 3.50 46.81
N ASP A 365 10.28 3.46 48.11
CA ASP A 365 10.92 2.45 48.98
C ASP A 365 10.10 1.15 49.11
N GLN A 366 9.03 0.99 48.33
CA GLN A 366 8.14 -0.17 48.38
C GLN A 366 8.30 -1.08 47.17
N ILE A 367 8.14 -2.40 47.38
CA ILE A 367 8.11 -3.38 46.29
C ILE A 367 6.70 -3.39 45.68
N ALA A 368 6.59 -2.93 44.43
CA ALA A 368 5.35 -2.87 43.68
C ALA A 368 5.04 -4.17 42.93
N LEU A 369 6.07 -4.92 42.53
CA LEU A 369 5.95 -6.22 41.86
C LEU A 369 7.04 -7.16 42.34
N SER A 370 6.67 -8.39 42.68
CA SER A 370 7.62 -9.45 43.02
C SER A 370 7.29 -10.75 42.29
N ALA A 371 8.32 -11.46 41.83
CA ALA A 371 8.18 -12.80 41.26
C ALA A 371 9.37 -13.70 41.64
N PRO A 372 9.14 -14.94 42.07
CA PRO A 372 10.22 -15.83 42.49
C PRO A 372 11.14 -16.18 41.33
N ARG A 373 12.42 -16.43 41.61
CA ARG A 373 13.37 -16.93 40.63
C ARG A 373 12.90 -18.21 39.95
N SER A 374 13.32 -18.43 38.72
CA SER A 374 13.08 -19.68 38.01
C SER A 374 14.05 -20.79 38.45
N SER A 375 13.53 -22.01 38.59
CA SER A 375 14.34 -23.23 38.72
C SER A 375 14.96 -23.67 37.40
N VAL A 376 14.43 -23.19 36.27
CA VAL A 376 14.93 -23.42 34.90
C VAL A 376 15.02 -22.06 34.18
N PRO A 377 16.08 -21.27 34.43
CA PRO A 377 16.20 -19.94 33.85
C PRO A 377 16.31 -19.96 32.33
N ALA A 378 15.70 -18.97 31.67
CA ALA A 378 15.86 -18.78 30.23
C ALA A 378 17.25 -18.25 29.92
N ARG A 379 18.01 -18.97 29.09
CA ARG A 379 19.42 -18.65 28.81
C ARG A 379 19.76 -18.83 27.34
N ILE A 380 20.48 -17.85 26.80
CA ILE A 380 21.15 -17.96 25.50
C ILE A 380 22.45 -18.75 25.69
N ALA A 381 22.67 -19.74 24.81
CA ALA A 381 23.90 -20.52 24.82
C ALA A 381 25.09 -19.64 24.39
N GLU A 382 26.14 -19.64 25.22
CA GLU A 382 27.42 -18.99 24.94
C GLU A 382 28.36 -20.02 24.29
N MET A 383 28.89 -19.69 23.12
CA MET A 383 29.89 -20.47 22.41
C MET A 383 31.25 -19.81 22.58
N ARG A 384 32.26 -20.61 22.94
CA ARG A 384 33.63 -20.16 23.14
C ARG A 384 34.53 -20.74 22.07
N GLY A 385 35.31 -19.88 21.41
CA GLY A 385 36.36 -20.27 20.48
C GLY A 385 37.58 -20.87 21.19
N GLU A 386 38.59 -21.26 20.41
CA GLU A 386 39.84 -21.77 20.98
C GLU A 386 40.61 -20.66 21.72
N PRO A 387 41.13 -20.92 22.94
CA PRO A 387 41.90 -19.94 23.68
C PRO A 387 43.24 -19.62 23.00
N GLY A 388 43.48 -18.34 22.69
CA GLY A 388 44.75 -17.84 22.18
C GLY A 388 45.57 -17.13 23.26
N THR A 389 46.89 -17.34 23.29
CA THR A 389 47.78 -16.53 24.15
C THR A 389 48.27 -15.32 23.37
N VAL A 390 48.06 -14.12 23.92
CA VAL A 390 48.45 -12.84 23.32
C VAL A 390 49.19 -11.97 24.34
N SER A 391 50.14 -11.17 23.86
CA SER A 391 50.81 -10.15 24.69
C SER A 391 50.09 -8.81 24.53
N LEU A 392 49.41 -8.37 25.58
CA LEU A 392 48.72 -7.08 25.63
C LEU A 392 49.43 -6.20 26.66
N ASN A 393 49.89 -5.02 26.24
CA ASN A 393 50.70 -4.11 27.06
C ASN A 393 51.94 -4.78 27.71
N GLY A 394 52.54 -5.77 27.02
CA GLY A 394 53.71 -6.50 27.51
C GLY A 394 53.39 -7.66 28.47
N CYS A 395 52.13 -7.88 28.84
CA CYS A 395 51.70 -9.01 29.66
C CYS A 395 51.13 -10.13 28.78
N ALA A 396 51.66 -11.35 28.91
CA ALA A 396 51.07 -12.52 28.28
C ALA A 396 49.75 -12.88 28.97
N THR A 397 48.67 -12.98 28.20
CA THR A 397 47.32 -13.32 28.69
C THR A 397 46.58 -14.16 27.67
N THR A 398 45.57 -14.89 28.14
CA THR A 398 44.68 -15.67 27.27
C THR A 398 43.49 -14.82 26.82
N VAL A 399 43.15 -14.89 25.54
CA VAL A 399 41.95 -14.31 24.94
C VAL A 399 41.13 -15.42 24.28
N VAL A 400 39.81 -15.35 24.44
CA VAL A 400 38.86 -16.33 23.91
C VAL A 400 37.76 -15.56 23.19
N ASP A 401 37.48 -15.93 21.94
CA ASP A 401 36.34 -15.40 21.21
C ASP A 401 35.04 -15.96 21.79
N VAL A 402 34.04 -15.09 21.99
CA VAL A 402 32.75 -15.47 22.55
C VAL A 402 31.64 -15.04 21.61
N SER A 403 30.76 -15.97 21.25
CA SER A 403 29.54 -15.71 20.49
C SER A 403 28.32 -16.31 21.20
N HIS A 404 27.13 -15.92 20.77
CA HIS A 404 25.87 -16.37 21.32
C HIS A 404 25.06 -17.03 20.21
N LEU A 405 24.34 -18.11 20.52
CA LEU A 405 23.35 -18.67 19.59
C LEU A 405 22.11 -17.77 19.54
N ASP A 406 21.37 -17.85 18.43
CA ASP A 406 20.13 -17.09 18.22
C ASP A 406 18.90 -17.75 18.89
N GLU A 407 19.12 -18.80 19.70
CA GLU A 407 18.08 -19.57 20.39
C GLU A 407 18.34 -19.62 21.90
N ALA A 408 17.26 -19.55 22.69
CA ALA A 408 17.30 -19.68 24.14
C ALA A 408 16.77 -21.04 24.60
N THR A 409 17.47 -21.65 25.55
CA THR A 409 16.96 -22.79 26.32
C THR A 409 16.11 -22.29 27.50
N GLY A 410 15.12 -23.07 27.92
CA GLY A 410 14.29 -22.75 29.09
C GLY A 410 13.35 -21.55 28.88
N LEU A 411 13.19 -21.08 27.63
CA LEU A 411 12.25 -20.04 27.26
C LEU A 411 10.98 -20.68 26.65
N PRO A 412 9.79 -20.54 27.27
CA PRO A 412 8.54 -21.02 26.70
C PRO A 412 8.16 -20.28 25.41
N ASP A 413 7.27 -20.90 24.62
CA ASP A 413 6.56 -20.21 23.54
C ASP A 413 5.76 -19.02 24.09
N PRO A 414 5.56 -17.94 23.30
CA PRO A 414 4.76 -16.80 23.72
C PRO A 414 3.32 -17.23 24.08
N VAL A 415 2.81 -16.71 25.18
CA VAL A 415 1.41 -16.89 25.59
C VAL A 415 0.80 -15.51 25.81
N ASP A 416 -0.34 -15.26 25.18
CA ASP A 416 -1.02 -13.96 25.30
C ASP A 416 -1.30 -13.61 26.76
N GLY A 417 -0.99 -12.37 27.14
CA GLY A 417 -1.13 -11.87 28.50
C GLY A 417 0.03 -12.22 29.44
N ASN A 418 0.99 -13.07 29.04
CA ASN A 418 2.19 -13.35 29.81
C ASN A 418 3.38 -12.49 29.35
N PHE A 419 4.18 -12.04 30.32
CA PHE A 419 5.45 -11.36 30.12
C PHE A 419 6.57 -12.10 30.82
N TYR A 420 7.59 -12.48 30.07
CA TYR A 420 8.71 -13.26 30.59
C TYR A 420 9.90 -12.36 30.90
N VAL A 421 10.27 -12.30 32.18
CA VAL A 421 11.44 -11.53 32.61
C VAL A 421 12.68 -12.40 32.43
N VAL A 422 13.58 -11.97 31.56
CA VAL A 422 14.82 -12.66 31.20
C VAL A 422 16.02 -11.74 31.43
N SER A 423 17.23 -12.27 31.24
CA SER A 423 18.43 -11.44 31.23
C SER A 423 18.38 -10.43 30.09
N ARG A 424 19.00 -9.25 30.27
CA ARG A 424 19.08 -8.24 29.20
C ARG A 424 19.66 -8.81 27.91
N ILE A 425 20.69 -9.65 28.00
CA ILE A 425 21.30 -10.27 26.82
C ILE A 425 20.32 -11.23 26.11
N THR A 426 19.55 -12.03 26.86
CA THR A 426 18.51 -12.89 26.27
C THR A 426 17.45 -12.06 25.52
N ALA A 427 16.94 -11.01 26.15
CA ALA A 427 15.98 -10.11 25.51
C ALA A 427 16.59 -9.36 24.32
N GLN A 428 17.89 -9.08 24.36
CA GLN A 428 18.62 -8.41 23.30
C GLN A 428 18.89 -9.32 22.10
N THR A 429 19.16 -10.60 22.31
CA THR A 429 19.36 -11.59 21.24
C THR A 429 18.02 -11.91 20.57
N LEU A 430 16.97 -12.08 21.38
CA LEU A 430 15.62 -12.42 20.88
C LEU A 430 14.73 -11.19 20.68
N ARG A 431 15.24 -10.12 20.05
CA ARG A 431 14.51 -8.84 19.90
C ARG A 431 13.14 -8.97 19.23
N ARG A 432 12.91 -10.05 18.48
CA ARG A 432 11.64 -10.36 17.80
C ARG A 432 10.52 -10.81 18.76
N ARG A 433 10.86 -11.20 19.99
CA ARG A 433 9.91 -11.60 21.03
C ARG A 433 9.43 -10.37 21.81
N SER A 434 8.20 -9.92 21.54
CA SER A 434 7.61 -8.72 22.15
C SER A 434 7.14 -8.89 23.60
N ASP A 435 7.09 -10.12 24.09
CA ASP A 435 6.70 -10.56 25.43
C ASP A 435 7.87 -10.60 26.43
N LEU A 436 9.10 -10.30 26.00
CA LEU A 436 10.29 -10.32 26.85
C LEU A 436 10.54 -8.98 27.54
N LEU A 437 10.74 -9.05 28.85
CA LEU A 437 11.14 -7.94 29.71
C LEU A 437 12.50 -8.23 30.36
N PHE A 438 13.21 -7.20 30.79
CA PHE A 438 14.43 -7.33 31.57
C PHE A 438 14.50 -6.30 32.70
N PRO A 439 15.14 -6.59 33.85
CA PRO A 439 15.33 -5.60 34.90
C PRO A 439 16.09 -4.36 34.42
N LEU A 440 15.57 -3.17 34.74
CA LEU A 440 16.13 -1.87 34.36
C LEU A 440 16.17 -0.96 35.59
N ASP A 441 17.21 -0.12 35.67
CA ASP A 441 17.45 0.82 36.76
C ASP A 441 17.56 0.10 38.12
N GLU A 442 18.70 -0.56 38.33
CA GLU A 442 18.98 -1.35 39.54
C GLU A 442 18.83 -0.57 40.86
N VAL A 443 18.29 -1.25 41.87
CA VAL A 443 18.21 -0.76 43.25
C VAL A 443 19.25 -1.49 44.08
N ARG A 444 20.05 -0.74 44.84
CA ARG A 444 21.11 -1.28 45.69
C ARG A 444 20.85 -0.97 47.16
N ASN A 445 21.25 -1.88 48.06
CA ASN A 445 21.27 -1.62 49.49
C ASN A 445 22.55 -0.85 49.91
N ASP A 446 22.68 -0.56 51.20
CA ASP A 446 23.82 0.15 51.79
C ASP A 446 25.16 -0.57 51.58
N ASP A 447 25.14 -1.90 51.44
CA ASP A 447 26.31 -2.73 51.09
C ASP A 447 26.59 -2.77 49.58
N ALA A 448 25.94 -1.91 48.79
CA ALA A 448 26.00 -1.84 47.33
C ALA A 448 25.54 -3.11 46.59
N GLN A 449 24.84 -4.03 47.25
CA GLN A 449 24.28 -5.24 46.64
C GLN A 449 22.99 -4.92 45.89
N ILE A 450 22.79 -5.51 44.71
CA ILE A 450 21.56 -5.35 43.93
C ILE A 450 20.43 -6.10 44.63
N ILE A 451 19.41 -5.38 45.07
CA ILE A 451 18.22 -5.92 45.76
C ILE A 451 16.95 -5.87 44.91
N GLY A 452 17.01 -5.27 43.71
CA GLY A 452 15.88 -5.19 42.79
C GLY A 452 16.13 -4.21 41.65
N CYS A 453 15.05 -3.72 41.04
CA CYS A 453 15.09 -2.74 39.97
C CYS A 453 13.93 -1.73 40.09
N ARG A 454 14.04 -0.56 39.44
CA ARG A 454 12.99 0.47 39.42
C ARG A 454 12.03 0.28 38.27
N ALA A 455 12.47 -0.37 37.20
CA ALA A 455 11.68 -0.57 36.00
C ALA A 455 11.94 -1.94 35.36
N LEU A 456 11.06 -2.31 34.44
CA LEU A 456 11.29 -3.38 33.50
C LEU A 456 11.48 -2.76 32.11
N GLY A 457 12.64 -3.01 31.52
CA GLY A 457 12.97 -2.61 30.17
C GLY A 457 12.48 -3.63 29.14
N ARG A 458 12.28 -3.16 27.92
CA ARG A 458 12.10 -3.99 26.72
C ARG A 458 12.86 -3.36 25.56
N PHE A 459 13.42 -4.18 24.68
CA PHE A 459 14.06 -3.65 23.48
C PHE A 459 13.02 -3.30 22.42
N ARG A 460 13.22 -2.15 21.76
CA ARG A 460 12.50 -1.83 20.53
C ARG A 460 13.23 -2.48 19.36
N HIS A 461 12.49 -3.00 18.39
CA HIS A 461 13.07 -3.42 17.13
C HIS A 461 13.69 -2.21 16.42
N ARG A 462 14.95 -2.32 15.95
CA ARG A 462 15.59 -1.35 15.07
C ARG A 462 15.57 -1.91 13.66
N VAL A 463 15.24 -1.07 12.69
CA VAL A 463 15.23 -1.45 11.27
C VAL A 463 16.68 -1.67 10.81
N GLY A 464 16.99 -2.86 10.26
CA GLY A 464 18.23 -3.14 9.53
C GLY A 464 19.29 -4.03 10.21
N GLU A 465 18.96 -4.74 11.30
CA GLU A 465 19.79 -5.82 11.87
C GLU A 465 19.32 -7.21 11.41
#